data_AF-J2W193-F1
#
_entry.id   AF-J2W193-F1
#
_cell.length_a   1.000
_cell.length_b   1.000
_cell.length_c   1.000
_cell.angle_alpha   90.00
_cell.angle_beta   90.00
_cell.angle_gamma   90.00
#
_symmetry.space_group_name_H-M   'P 1'
#
loop_
_entity.id
_entity.type
_entity.pdbx_description
1 polymer ?
#
loop_
_entity_poly.entity_id
_entity_poly.type
_entity_poly.pdbx_seq_one_letter_code
_entity_poly.pdbx_strand_id
1 'polypeptide(L)'
;MTSITTSAIDTPLRRSVERTCDDLAMLVLAAVAVIAGLTFRDYGLGWDDYTHAEYADLLLRMFGSGFRDTAALSFANLYMYGGGFDMVAALLHKVIPLELFETRRLVGAIVGVIGLAVTWRLGR
;
A
#
# COMPACT_ATOMS: atom_id res chain seq x y z
N MET A 1 67.82 15.73 -3.45
CA MET A 1 67.03 14.50 -3.29
C MET A 1 65.57 14.87 -3.43
N THR A 2 65.00 14.72 -4.62
CA THR A 2 63.61 15.04 -4.94
C THR A 2 62.76 13.81 -4.62
N SER A 3 61.95 13.90 -3.57
CA SER A 3 61.00 12.85 -3.20
C SER A 3 59.76 13.01 -4.07
N ILE A 4 59.56 12.08 -5.00
CA ILE A 4 58.34 11.99 -5.81
C ILE A 4 57.25 11.43 -4.90
N THR A 5 56.31 12.27 -4.48
CA THR A 5 55.11 11.85 -3.76
C THR A 5 54.18 11.17 -4.78
N THR A 6 54.14 9.84 -4.77
CA THR A 6 53.15 9.07 -5.52
C THR A 6 51.76 9.42 -4.99
N SER A 7 51.02 10.25 -5.73
CA SER A 7 49.59 10.45 -5.51
C SER A 7 48.90 9.14 -5.82
N ALA A 8 48.46 8.40 -4.79
CA ALA A 8 47.56 7.28 -4.98
C ALA A 8 46.29 7.82 -5.64
N ILE A 9 46.05 7.44 -6.88
CA ILE A 9 44.76 7.65 -7.53
C ILE A 9 43.79 6.76 -6.77
N ASP A 10 42.98 7.35 -5.90
CA ASP A 10 41.85 6.68 -5.25
C ASP A 10 40.97 6.11 -6.37
N THR A 11 41.05 4.78 -6.53
CA THR A 11 40.20 4.08 -7.47
C THR A 11 38.78 4.18 -6.90
N PRO A 12 37.78 4.71 -7.64
CA PRO A 12 36.44 4.84 -7.12
C PRO A 12 35.96 3.46 -6.66
N LEU A 13 35.59 3.37 -5.37
CA LEU A 13 35.14 2.14 -4.75
C LEU A 13 33.96 1.60 -5.56
N ARG A 14 34.22 0.58 -6.38
CA ARG A 14 33.20 -0.02 -7.26
C ARG A 14 32.04 -0.46 -6.37
N ARG A 15 30.86 0.14 -6.54
CA ARG A 15 29.66 -0.24 -5.76
C ARG A 15 29.38 -1.73 -6.00
N SER A 16 29.06 -2.46 -4.93
CA SER A 16 28.56 -3.84 -5.04
C SER A 16 27.28 -3.86 -5.87
N VAL A 17 27.09 -4.95 -6.63
CA VAL A 17 25.85 -5.19 -7.38
C VAL A 17 24.65 -5.17 -6.45
N GLU A 18 24.77 -5.78 -5.26
CA GLU A 18 23.71 -5.79 -4.23
C GLU A 18 23.28 -4.38 -3.84
N ARG A 19 24.24 -3.49 -3.57
CA ARG A 19 23.95 -2.10 -3.20
C ARG A 19 23.28 -1.34 -4.34
N THR A 20 23.66 -1.65 -5.58
CA THR A 20 23.05 -1.04 -6.76
C THR A 20 21.61 -1.53 -6.93
N CYS A 21 21.36 -2.83 -6.72
CA CYS A 21 20.01 -3.40 -6.74
C CYS A 21 19.12 -2.81 -5.63
N ASP A 22 19.64 -2.64 -4.41
CA ASP A 22 18.91 -2.01 -3.31
C ASP A 22 18.56 -0.55 -3.62
N ASP A 23 19.51 0.23 -4.14
CA ASP A 23 19.27 1.63 -4.54
C ASP A 23 18.19 1.71 -5.63
N LEU A 24 18.25 0.81 -6.63
CA LEU A 24 17.24 0.74 -7.70
C LEU A 24 15.86 0.32 -7.19
N ALA A 25 15.79 -0.66 -6.29
CA ALA A 25 14.54 -1.09 -5.69
C ALA A 25 13.87 0.04 -4.89
N MET A 26 14.66 0.78 -4.09
CA MET A 26 14.19 1.95 -3.37
C MET A 26 13.69 3.06 -4.32
N LEU A 27 14.41 3.30 -5.43
CA LEU A 27 13.99 4.27 -6.44
C LEU A 27 12.67 3.86 -7.11
N VAL A 28 12.50 2.58 -7.43
CA VAL A 28 11.25 2.06 -8.00
C VAL A 28 10.10 2.18 -6.99
N LEU A 29 10.31 1.83 -5.73
CA LEU A 29 9.30 1.98 -4.68
C LEU A 29 8.87 3.44 -4.51
N ALA A 30 9.81 4.38 -4.53
CA ALA A 30 9.52 5.80 -4.47
C ALA A 30 8.72 6.26 -5.71
N ALA A 31 9.12 5.85 -6.90
CA ALA A 31 8.41 6.18 -8.14
C ALA A 31 6.98 5.64 -8.14
N VAL A 32 6.76 4.38 -7.74
CA VAL A 32 5.43 3.77 -7.63
C VAL A 32 4.58 4.49 -6.59
N ALA A 33 5.14 4.83 -5.43
CA ALA A 33 4.41 5.56 -4.39
C ALA A 33 3.97 6.96 -4.87
N VAL A 34 4.84 7.67 -5.60
CA VAL A 34 4.50 8.97 -6.21
C VAL A 34 3.41 8.81 -7.25
N ILE A 35 3.55 7.88 -8.18
CA ILE A 35 2.53 7.64 -9.23
C ILE A 35 1.19 7.31 -8.57
N ALA A 36 1.16 6.35 -7.64
CA ALA A 36 -0.07 5.95 -6.97
C ALA A 36 -0.70 7.11 -6.18
N GLY A 37 0.11 7.92 -5.50
CA GLY A 37 -0.36 9.11 -4.77
C GLY A 37 -0.90 10.23 -5.67
N LEU A 38 -0.44 10.32 -6.92
CA LEU A 38 -0.92 11.29 -7.89
C LEU A 38 -2.15 10.80 -8.67
N THR A 39 -2.28 9.49 -8.90
CA THR A 39 -3.32 8.93 -9.79
C THR A 39 -4.45 8.21 -9.08
N PHE A 40 -4.43 8.03 -7.75
CA PHE A 40 -5.44 7.22 -7.05
C PHE A 40 -6.90 7.68 -7.27
N ARG A 41 -7.12 8.96 -7.61
CA ARG A 41 -8.44 9.53 -7.91
C ARG A 41 -8.91 9.29 -9.34
N ASP A 42 -8.01 8.90 -10.25
CA ASP A 42 -8.30 8.79 -11.68
C ASP A 42 -8.85 7.42 -12.08
N TYR A 43 -8.96 6.49 -11.13
CA TYR A 43 -9.47 5.14 -11.36
C TYR A 43 -10.97 5.05 -11.13
N GLY A 44 -11.69 4.50 -12.12
CA GLY A 44 -13.12 4.25 -12.02
C GLY A 44 -13.50 3.13 -11.06
N LEU A 45 -14.80 2.85 -10.99
CA LEU A 45 -15.37 1.84 -10.09
C LEU A 45 -15.26 0.44 -10.71
N GLY A 46 -14.82 -0.50 -9.89
CA GLY A 46 -14.92 -1.93 -10.13
C GLY A 46 -16.34 -2.46 -9.91
N TRP A 47 -16.55 -3.71 -10.30
CA TRP A 47 -17.85 -4.37 -10.20
C TRP A 47 -18.27 -4.64 -8.75
N ASP A 48 -17.29 -4.85 -7.89
CA ASP A 48 -17.42 -5.27 -6.50
C ASP A 48 -17.34 -4.10 -5.50
N ASP A 49 -17.00 -2.90 -5.98
CA ASP A 49 -16.72 -1.74 -5.13
C ASP A 49 -17.89 -1.37 -4.22
N TYR A 50 -19.11 -1.33 -4.76
CA TYR A 50 -20.32 -1.03 -3.98
C TYR A 50 -20.63 -2.14 -2.97
N THR A 51 -20.55 -3.39 -3.40
CA THR A 51 -20.80 -4.56 -2.54
C THR A 51 -19.85 -4.55 -1.34
N HIS A 52 -18.58 -4.29 -1.57
CA HIS A 52 -17.59 -4.20 -0.50
C HIS A 52 -17.74 -2.95 0.39
N ALA A 53 -18.20 -1.83 -0.17
CA ALA A 53 -18.53 -0.65 0.63
C ALA A 53 -19.72 -0.91 1.57
N GLU A 54 -20.79 -1.54 1.10
CA GLU A 54 -21.95 -1.92 1.93
C GLU A 54 -21.57 -2.98 2.98
N TYR A 55 -20.74 -3.95 2.58
CA TYR A 55 -20.22 -4.96 3.50
C TYR A 55 -19.40 -4.37 4.65
N ALA A 56 -18.63 -3.30 4.38
CA ALA A 56 -17.92 -2.57 5.42
C ALA A 56 -18.87 -2.07 6.51
N ASP A 57 -19.99 -1.46 6.13
CA ASP A 57 -20.97 -0.90 7.08
C ASP A 57 -21.69 -1.99 7.87
N LEU A 58 -21.96 -3.14 7.24
CA LEU A 58 -22.51 -4.31 7.92
C LEU A 58 -21.53 -4.86 8.96
N LEU A 59 -20.25 -4.98 8.61
CA LEU A 59 -19.22 -5.43 9.54
C LEU A 59 -19.03 -4.44 10.71
N LEU A 60 -18.98 -3.14 10.43
CA LEU A 60 -18.86 -2.12 11.48
C LEU A 60 -20.06 -2.15 12.44
N ARG A 61 -21.28 -2.42 11.95
CA ARG A 61 -22.46 -2.65 12.80
C ARG A 61 -22.36 -3.94 13.61
N MET A 62 -21.90 -5.03 12.99
CA MET A 62 -21.69 -6.30 13.68
C MET A 62 -20.71 -6.13 14.85
N PHE A 63 -19.52 -5.59 14.60
CA PHE A 63 -18.53 -5.36 15.67
C PHE A 63 -19.01 -4.30 16.68
N GLY A 64 -19.61 -3.20 16.21
CA GLY A 64 -20.11 -2.14 17.08
C GLY A 64 -21.27 -2.57 18.00
N SER A 65 -22.07 -3.55 17.57
CA SER A 65 -23.17 -4.11 18.38
C SER A 65 -22.72 -5.18 19.39
N GLY A 66 -21.42 -5.56 19.37
CA GLY A 66 -20.91 -6.69 20.12
C GLY A 66 -21.37 -8.03 19.54
N PHE A 67 -21.36 -8.15 18.21
CA PHE A 67 -21.76 -9.34 17.44
C PHE A 67 -23.25 -9.71 17.54
N ARG A 68 -24.13 -8.75 17.86
CA ARG A 68 -25.58 -8.97 17.88
C ARG A 68 -26.21 -8.79 16.50
N ASP A 69 -25.76 -7.81 15.74
CA ASP A 69 -26.14 -7.63 14.34
C ASP A 69 -25.29 -8.57 13.47
N THR A 70 -25.90 -9.64 12.96
CA THR A 70 -25.23 -10.65 12.14
C THR A 70 -25.50 -10.50 10.65
N ALA A 71 -26.05 -9.36 10.21
CA ALA A 71 -26.42 -9.15 8.80
C ALA A 71 -25.22 -9.27 7.83
N ALA A 72 -24.01 -8.97 8.29
CA ALA A 72 -22.77 -9.20 7.53
C ALA A 72 -22.58 -10.68 7.13
N LEU A 73 -23.06 -11.63 7.95
CA LEU A 73 -22.88 -13.06 7.72
C LEU A 73 -23.83 -13.62 6.65
N SER A 74 -24.88 -12.87 6.29
CA SER A 74 -25.83 -13.24 5.23
C SER A 74 -25.75 -12.34 4.00
N PHE A 75 -24.84 -11.36 4.00
CA PHE A 75 -24.67 -10.44 2.88
C PHE A 75 -23.77 -11.05 1.80
N ALA A 76 -24.40 -11.39 0.67
CA ALA A 76 -23.77 -12.16 -0.41
C ALA A 76 -23.01 -13.38 0.15
N ASN A 77 -21.83 -13.67 -0.37
CA ASN A 77 -20.89 -14.66 0.15
C ASN A 77 -19.64 -14.01 0.76
N LEU A 78 -19.68 -12.71 1.11
CA LEU A 78 -18.49 -11.96 1.52
C LEU A 78 -17.93 -12.38 2.88
N TYR A 79 -18.71 -13.09 3.70
CA TYR A 79 -18.18 -13.75 4.89
C TYR A 79 -17.05 -14.76 4.58
N MET A 80 -16.96 -15.26 3.34
CA MET A 80 -15.87 -16.13 2.88
C MET A 80 -14.58 -15.37 2.56
N TYR A 81 -14.65 -14.05 2.34
CA TYR A 81 -13.55 -13.21 1.88
C TYR A 81 -12.96 -12.36 3.02
N GLY A 82 -13.72 -12.17 4.10
CA GLY A 82 -13.39 -11.22 5.16
C GLY A 82 -13.56 -9.77 4.70
N GLY A 83 -13.40 -8.82 5.62
CA GLY A 83 -13.61 -7.39 5.30
C GLY A 83 -12.73 -6.44 6.12
N GLY A 84 -11.53 -6.87 6.48
CA GLY A 84 -10.56 -6.02 7.20
C GLY A 84 -10.21 -4.75 6.41
N PHE A 85 -9.91 -4.91 5.12
CA PHE A 85 -9.68 -3.78 4.21
C PHE A 85 -10.90 -2.85 4.14
N ASP A 86 -12.09 -3.43 3.99
CA ASP A 86 -13.35 -2.70 3.84
C ASP A 86 -13.64 -1.83 5.06
N MET A 87 -13.50 -2.39 6.26
CA MET A 87 -13.66 -1.65 7.51
C MET A 87 -12.62 -0.54 7.67
N VAL A 88 -11.35 -0.81 7.33
CA VAL A 88 -10.28 0.21 7.40
C VAL A 88 -10.60 1.38 6.48
N ALA A 89 -11.00 1.11 5.24
CA ALA A 89 -11.33 2.16 4.29
C ALA A 89 -12.58 2.95 4.72
N ALA A 90 -13.62 2.27 5.23
CA ALA A 90 -14.82 2.92 5.75
C ALA A 90 -14.56 3.78 7.00
N LEU A 91 -13.67 3.34 7.89
CA LEU A 91 -13.27 4.13 9.07
C LEU A 91 -12.39 5.32 8.68
N LEU A 92 -11.44 5.12 7.75
CA LEU A 92 -10.57 6.20 7.29
C LEU A 92 -11.37 7.30 6.58
N HIS A 93 -12.36 6.94 5.77
CA HIS A 93 -13.24 7.89 5.08
C HIS A 93 -13.95 8.84 6.07
N LYS A 94 -14.22 8.40 7.30
CA LYS A 94 -14.85 9.26 8.33
C LYS A 94 -13.95 10.37 8.86
N VAL A 95 -12.63 10.29 8.65
CA VAL A 95 -11.67 11.22 9.26
C VAL A 95 -10.85 12.01 8.24
N ILE A 96 -10.91 11.65 6.96
CA ILE A 96 -10.21 12.39 5.89
C ILE A 96 -11.19 13.04 4.92
N PRO A 97 -10.86 14.20 4.32
CA PRO A 97 -11.73 14.90 3.39
C PRO A 97 -11.61 14.32 1.97
N LEU A 98 -11.85 13.02 1.80
CA LEU A 98 -11.88 12.34 0.52
C LEU A 98 -13.22 11.63 0.33
N GLU A 99 -13.64 11.50 -0.92
CA GLU A 99 -14.82 10.69 -1.27
C GLU A 99 -14.61 9.22 -0.87
N LEU A 100 -15.70 8.48 -0.70
CA LEU A 100 -15.66 7.10 -0.22
C LEU A 100 -14.76 6.21 -1.10
N PHE A 101 -14.96 6.26 -2.42
CA PHE A 101 -14.20 5.41 -3.34
C PHE A 101 -12.77 5.92 -3.56
N GLU A 102 -12.53 7.23 -3.51
CA GLU A 102 -11.18 7.80 -3.50
C GLU A 102 -10.39 7.30 -2.28
N THR A 103 -11.02 7.30 -1.10
CA THR A 103 -10.42 6.75 0.13
C THR A 103 -10.05 5.28 -0.05
N ARG A 104 -10.98 4.48 -0.61
CA ARG A 104 -10.72 3.05 -0.89
C ARG A 104 -9.56 2.86 -1.86
N ARG A 105 -9.43 3.69 -2.91
CA ARG A 105 -8.29 3.64 -3.84
C ARG A 105 -6.98 4.02 -3.15
N LEU A 106 -6.99 5.04 -2.30
CA LEU A 106 -5.81 5.44 -1.53
C LEU A 106 -5.35 4.33 -0.58
N VAL A 107 -6.26 3.69 0.15
CA VAL A 107 -5.93 2.54 1.02
C VAL A 107 -5.39 1.37 0.19
N GLY A 108 -5.99 1.07 -0.96
CA GLY A 108 -5.50 0.05 -1.89
C GLY A 108 -4.08 0.34 -2.38
N ALA A 109 -3.80 1.59 -2.74
CA ALA A 109 -2.46 2.04 -3.13
C ALA A 109 -1.43 1.84 -2.00
N ILE A 110 -1.78 2.22 -0.77
CA ILE A 110 -0.92 2.05 0.41
C ILE A 110 -0.61 0.56 0.64
N VAL A 111 -1.63 -0.30 0.59
CA VAL A 111 -1.46 -1.76 0.74
C VAL A 111 -0.55 -2.32 -0.36
N GLY A 112 -0.74 -1.89 -1.61
CA GLY A 112 0.11 -2.30 -2.73
C GLY A 112 1.57 -1.90 -2.55
N VAL A 113 1.84 -0.65 -2.16
CA VAL A 113 3.20 -0.15 -1.90
C VAL A 113 3.87 -0.90 -0.74
N ILE A 114 3.13 -1.16 0.36
CA ILE A 114 3.62 -1.97 1.47
C ILE A 114 3.97 -3.38 0.98
N GLY A 115 3.11 -4.01 0.17
CA GLY A 115 3.35 -5.33 -0.40
C GLY A 115 4.64 -5.39 -1.22
N LEU A 116 4.89 -4.40 -2.08
CA LEU A 116 6.13 -4.30 -2.85
C LEU A 116 7.36 -4.11 -1.95
N ALA A 117 7.26 -3.23 -0.95
CA ALA A 117 8.36 -2.94 -0.03
C ALA A 117 8.74 -4.17 0.82
N VAL A 118 7.74 -4.89 1.34
CA VAL A 118 7.95 -6.13 2.09
C VAL A 118 8.54 -7.23 1.20
N THR A 119 8.05 -7.36 -0.03
CA THR A 119 8.56 -8.35 -1.00
C THR A 119 10.04 -8.10 -1.29
N TRP A 120 10.43 -6.86 -1.59
CA TRP A 120 11.84 -6.51 -1.76
C TRP A 120 12.65 -6.82 -0.50
N ARG A 121 12.16 -6.43 0.68
CA ARG A 121 12.88 -6.64 1.94
C ARG A 121 13.10 -8.12 2.29
N LEU A 122 12.18 -9.00 1.88
CA LEU A 122 12.30 -10.45 2.07
C LEU A 122 13.19 -11.11 1.01
N GLY A 123 13.30 -10.53 -0.18
CA GLY A 123 14.15 -11.04 -1.28
C GLY A 123 15.60 -10.54 -1.25
N ARG A 124 15.91 -9.55 -0.42
CA ARG A 124 17.26 -9.07 -0.13
C ARG A 124 17.91 -9.91 0.98
#